data_AF-A0A2W1TTI0-F1
#
_entry.id   AF-A0A2W1TTI0-F1
#
_cell.length_a   1.000
_cell.length_b   1.000
_cell.length_c   1.000
_cell.angle_alpha   90.00
_cell.angle_beta   90.00
_cell.angle_gamma   90.00
#
_symmetry.space_group_name_H-M   'P 1'
#
loop_
_entity.id
_entity.type
_entity.pdbx_description
1 polymer ?
#
loop_
_entity_poly.entity_id
_entity_poly.type
_entity_poly.pdbx_seq_one_letter_code
_entity_poly.pdbx_strand_id
1 'polypeptide(L)'
;MSAELEARYRRLLAWYPAAWRSVNADALVGTLLDVAEGEGREGPTRQERWAIAEHGVGLRLDGLVAPEVRNPASTVALTLGTGLALSEFLFSSWAPWITGNPAPGSMVQVGPFRDTGFVFAALWVIALVAALSGRWNVGRVVLLASVMLGTVSPYLLNRYPGVWTVDRGTLLLFSACAVVAVLGRPHRSQHTAAAAVGWFLLGALSYCSVNDPGQWQYSRSLWDGNLYAWYGTAALEIIAVALAIMRWWRTAFTIVLSLVPYVGALAVNEVRALDVGSGSVTLVALPVALGLLLLVLHSRGSLELSPREPVQPAR
;
A
#
# COMPACT_ATOMS: atom_id res chain seq x y z
N MET A 1 35.21 -27.79 -8.22
CA MET A 1 34.17 -27.49 -7.22
C MET A 1 33.80 -26.01 -7.21
N SER A 2 34.78 -25.09 -7.21
CA SER A 2 34.54 -23.63 -7.24
C SER A 2 33.71 -23.14 -8.43
N ALA A 3 33.95 -23.64 -9.65
CA ALA A 3 33.27 -23.17 -10.87
C ALA A 3 31.74 -23.42 -10.86
N GLU A 4 31.27 -24.53 -10.29
CA GLU A 4 29.84 -24.82 -10.20
C GLU A 4 29.15 -23.94 -9.15
N LEU A 5 29.80 -23.76 -8.00
CA LEU A 5 29.33 -22.88 -6.94
C LEU A 5 29.28 -21.41 -7.40
N GLU A 6 30.30 -20.95 -8.11
CA GLU A 6 30.34 -19.63 -8.75
C GLU A 6 29.15 -19.46 -9.72
N ALA A 7 28.91 -20.43 -10.60
CA ALA A 7 27.78 -20.39 -11.53
C ALA A 7 26.42 -20.35 -10.80
N ARG A 8 26.29 -21.01 -9.64
CA ARG A 8 25.10 -20.92 -8.78
C ARG A 8 24.93 -19.51 -8.21
N TYR A 9 25.98 -18.87 -7.69
CA TYR A 9 25.90 -17.48 -7.21
C TYR A 9 25.62 -16.48 -8.34
N ARG A 10 26.27 -16.61 -9.50
CA ARG A 10 26.01 -15.75 -10.67
C ARG A 10 24.55 -15.82 -11.14
N ARG A 11 23.92 -17.01 -11.09
CA ARG A 11 22.48 -17.16 -11.38
C ARG A 11 21.61 -16.44 -10.37
N LEU A 12 21.96 -16.47 -9.08
CA LEU A 12 21.22 -15.72 -8.05
C LEU A 12 21.33 -14.21 -8.25
N LEU A 13 22.44 -13.71 -8.81
CA LEU A 13 22.54 -12.30 -9.15
C LEU A 13 21.58 -11.86 -10.25
N ALA A 14 20.89 -12.76 -10.97
CA ALA A 14 19.88 -12.37 -11.96
C ALA A 14 18.77 -11.47 -11.39
N TRP A 15 18.52 -11.50 -10.07
CA TRP A 15 17.62 -10.57 -9.39
C TRP A 15 18.07 -9.10 -9.47
N TYR A 16 19.36 -8.83 -9.68
CA TYR A 16 19.92 -7.48 -9.75
C TYR A 16 19.75 -6.85 -11.14
N PRO A 17 19.62 -5.51 -11.23
CA PRO A 17 19.66 -4.79 -12.50
C PRO A 17 20.93 -5.08 -13.31
N ALA A 18 20.82 -5.12 -14.65
CA ALA A 18 21.95 -5.43 -15.53
C ALA A 18 23.12 -4.45 -15.36
N ALA A 19 22.83 -3.14 -15.27
CA ALA A 19 23.84 -2.10 -15.06
C ALA A 19 24.57 -2.22 -13.71
N TRP A 20 23.87 -2.70 -12.66
CA TRP A 20 24.51 -2.94 -11.38
C TRP A 20 25.46 -4.15 -11.46
N ARG A 21 25.00 -5.23 -12.11
CA ARG A 21 25.77 -6.46 -12.27
C ARG A 21 27.07 -6.25 -13.05
N SER A 22 27.06 -5.43 -14.10
CA SER A 22 28.27 -5.20 -14.90
C SER A 22 29.41 -4.55 -14.11
N VAL A 23 29.12 -3.90 -12.98
CA VAL A 23 30.11 -3.22 -12.15
C VAL A 23 30.44 -4.01 -10.88
N ASN A 24 29.45 -4.67 -10.26
CA ASN A 24 29.58 -5.19 -8.90
C ASN A 24 29.52 -6.72 -8.79
N ALA A 25 29.12 -7.42 -9.86
CA ALA A 25 28.84 -8.86 -9.76
C ALA A 25 30.08 -9.68 -9.38
N ASP A 26 31.22 -9.43 -10.00
CA ASP A 26 32.44 -10.22 -9.76
C ASP A 26 32.95 -10.02 -8.32
N ALA A 27 32.92 -8.78 -7.82
CA ALA A 27 33.30 -8.49 -6.43
C ALA A 27 32.38 -9.19 -5.42
N LEU A 28 31.06 -9.08 -5.59
CA LEU A 28 30.10 -9.72 -4.70
C LEU A 28 30.19 -11.26 -4.74
N VAL A 29 30.37 -11.83 -5.93
CA VAL A 29 30.54 -13.30 -6.07
C VAL A 29 31.82 -13.77 -5.40
N GLY A 30 32.93 -13.04 -5.56
CA GLY A 30 34.19 -13.34 -4.87
C GLY A 30 34.00 -13.39 -3.35
N THR A 31 33.39 -12.36 -2.76
CA THR A 31 33.13 -12.34 -1.32
C THR A 31 32.24 -13.50 -0.85
N LEU A 32 31.21 -13.87 -1.61
CA LEU A 32 30.32 -14.99 -1.26
C LEU A 32 31.02 -16.35 -1.38
N LEU A 33 31.98 -16.49 -2.30
CA LEU A 33 32.80 -17.68 -2.45
C LEU A 33 33.79 -17.82 -1.30
N ASP A 34 34.47 -16.74 -0.91
CA ASP A 34 35.42 -16.74 0.21
C ASP A 34 34.74 -17.18 1.52
N VAL A 35 33.53 -16.66 1.78
CA VAL A 35 32.73 -17.07 2.95
C VAL A 35 32.31 -18.53 2.84
N ALA A 36 31.86 -18.99 1.68
CA ALA A 36 31.46 -20.37 1.49
C ALA A 36 32.63 -21.35 1.64
N GLU A 37 33.82 -21.00 1.15
CA GLU A 37 35.03 -21.80 1.29
C GLU A 37 35.49 -21.86 2.76
N GLY A 38 35.50 -20.72 3.46
CA GLY A 38 35.83 -20.67 4.89
C GLY A 38 34.89 -21.51 5.77
N GLU A 39 33.63 -21.67 5.34
CA GLU A 39 32.63 -22.50 6.02
C GLU A 39 32.56 -23.94 5.48
N GLY A 40 33.38 -24.31 4.48
CA GLY A 40 33.38 -25.63 3.85
C GLY A 40 32.06 -25.98 3.13
N ARG A 41 31.33 -24.97 2.63
CA ARG A 41 30.02 -25.15 2.00
C ARG A 41 30.13 -25.44 0.50
N GLU A 42 29.32 -26.38 0.04
CA GLU A 42 29.17 -26.71 -1.39
C GLU A 42 28.10 -25.88 -2.11
N GLY A 43 27.39 -25.00 -1.40
CA GLY A 43 26.21 -24.32 -1.95
C GLY A 43 25.77 -23.06 -1.21
N PRO A 44 25.00 -22.18 -1.89
CA PRO A 44 24.32 -21.06 -1.26
C PRO A 44 23.26 -21.54 -0.27
N THR A 45 23.24 -20.94 0.92
CA THR A 45 22.22 -21.20 1.94
C THR A 45 20.84 -20.69 1.48
N ARG A 46 19.77 -21.13 2.15
CA ARG A 46 18.42 -20.56 1.91
C ARG A 46 18.38 -19.07 2.27
N GLN A 47 19.06 -18.67 3.34
CA GLN A 47 19.10 -17.29 3.80
C GLN A 47 19.83 -16.38 2.82
N GLU A 48 20.98 -16.81 2.29
CA GLU A 48 21.70 -16.07 1.25
C GLU A 48 20.84 -15.89 0.00
N ARG A 49 20.16 -16.95 -0.47
CA ARG A 49 19.26 -16.85 -1.62
C ARG A 49 18.18 -15.80 -1.42
N TRP A 50 17.55 -15.78 -0.25
CA TRP A 50 16.53 -14.79 0.08
C TRP A 50 17.09 -13.38 0.21
N ALA A 51 18.24 -13.21 0.86
CA ALA A 51 18.88 -11.91 1.02
C ALA A 51 19.31 -11.32 -0.33
N ILE A 52 19.89 -12.14 -1.21
CA ILE A 52 20.29 -11.74 -2.57
C ILE A 52 19.06 -11.35 -3.39
N ALA A 53 17.98 -12.14 -3.34
CA ALA A 53 16.74 -11.82 -4.04
C ALA A 53 16.09 -10.53 -3.51
N GLU A 54 15.97 -10.36 -2.20
CA GLU A 54 15.40 -9.16 -1.57
C GLU A 54 16.18 -7.90 -1.97
N HIS A 55 17.50 -7.94 -1.88
CA HIS A 55 18.34 -6.80 -2.22
C HIS A 55 18.31 -6.48 -3.72
N GLY A 56 18.34 -7.51 -4.57
CA GLY A 56 18.22 -7.34 -6.03
C GLY A 56 16.87 -6.72 -6.43
N VAL A 57 15.76 -7.17 -5.82
CA VAL A 57 14.43 -6.57 -6.02
C VAL A 57 14.40 -5.13 -5.51
N GLY A 58 15.01 -4.85 -4.34
CA GLY A 58 15.15 -3.49 -3.80
C GLY A 58 15.79 -2.53 -4.81
N LEU A 59 16.94 -2.91 -5.38
CA LEU A 59 17.63 -2.10 -6.39
C LEU A 59 16.82 -1.91 -7.67
N ARG A 60 16.03 -2.91 -8.09
CA ARG A 60 15.11 -2.73 -9.23
C ARG A 60 14.00 -1.74 -8.92
N LEU A 61 13.45 -1.80 -7.70
CA LEU A 61 12.43 -0.87 -7.25
C LEU A 61 12.99 0.55 -7.13
N ASP A 62 14.23 0.72 -6.69
CA ASP A 62 14.89 2.04 -6.62
C ASP A 62 15.01 2.69 -8.00
N GLY A 63 15.18 1.88 -9.06
CA GLY A 63 15.15 2.36 -10.46
C GLY A 63 13.75 2.66 -11.01
N LEU A 64 12.68 2.24 -10.33
CA LEU A 64 11.30 2.58 -10.70
C LEU A 64 10.79 3.79 -9.92
N VAL A 65 11.04 3.82 -8.62
CA VAL A 65 10.61 4.87 -7.70
C VAL A 65 11.72 5.10 -6.68
N ALA A 66 12.21 6.34 -6.65
CA ALA A 66 13.23 6.76 -5.69
C ALA A 66 12.82 6.46 -4.22
N PRO A 67 13.73 5.93 -3.38
CA PRO A 67 13.45 5.61 -1.98
C PRO A 67 12.84 6.76 -1.16
N GLU A 68 13.25 8.00 -1.47
CA GLU A 68 12.81 9.23 -0.81
C GLU A 68 11.32 9.54 -1.06
N VAL A 69 10.75 9.00 -2.13
CA VAL A 69 9.32 9.10 -2.46
C VAL A 69 8.58 7.85 -1.99
N ARG A 70 9.17 6.67 -2.25
CA ARG A 70 8.59 5.37 -1.92
C ARG A 70 8.33 5.17 -0.43
N ASN A 71 9.27 5.55 0.43
CA ASN A 71 9.16 5.32 1.87
C ASN A 71 8.08 6.20 2.54
N PRO A 72 8.00 7.52 2.24
CA PRO A 72 6.87 8.33 2.67
C PRO A 72 5.53 7.84 2.12
N ALA A 73 5.45 7.49 0.83
CA ALA A 73 4.21 6.98 0.24
C ALA A 73 3.75 5.66 0.87
N SER A 74 4.70 4.77 1.21
CA SER A 74 4.43 3.55 1.98
C SER A 74 3.87 3.86 3.38
N THR A 75 4.34 4.94 4.02
CA THR A 75 3.79 5.41 5.30
C THR A 75 2.36 5.90 5.14
N VAL A 76 2.08 6.71 4.11
CA VAL A 76 0.71 7.20 3.83
C VAL A 76 -0.21 6.03 3.51
N ALA A 77 0.19 5.11 2.64
CA ALA A 77 -0.59 3.92 2.28
C ALA A 77 -0.86 3.02 3.49
N LEU A 78 0.13 2.83 4.37
CA LEU A 78 -0.04 2.07 5.61
C LEU A 78 -1.09 2.73 6.51
N THR A 79 -0.97 4.03 6.75
CA THR A 79 -1.86 4.76 7.66
C THR A 79 -3.27 4.93 7.10
N LEU A 80 -3.40 5.16 5.79
CA LEU A 80 -4.67 5.19 5.07
C LEU A 80 -5.38 3.84 5.17
N GLY A 81 -4.68 2.75 4.83
CA GLY A 81 -5.22 1.40 4.90
C GLY A 81 -5.65 1.01 6.31
N THR A 82 -4.82 1.30 7.33
CA THR A 82 -5.19 1.02 8.74
C THR A 82 -6.36 1.87 9.22
N GLY A 83 -6.36 3.16 8.93
CA GLY A 83 -7.43 4.06 9.36
C GLY A 83 -8.78 3.62 8.79
N LEU A 84 -8.85 3.41 7.48
CA LEU A 84 -10.08 2.99 6.81
C LEU A 84 -10.53 1.58 7.20
N ALA A 85 -9.60 0.65 7.42
CA ALA A 85 -9.95 -0.69 7.91
C ALA A 85 -10.54 -0.65 9.32
N LEU A 86 -10.08 0.25 10.18
CA LEU A 86 -10.66 0.47 11.50
C LEU A 86 -12.06 1.10 11.41
N SER A 87 -12.29 2.02 10.46
CA SER A 87 -13.61 2.60 10.24
C SER A 87 -14.61 1.55 9.74
N GLU A 88 -14.21 0.77 8.73
CA GLU A 88 -14.98 -0.38 8.22
C GLU A 88 -15.31 -1.36 9.34
N PHE A 89 -14.33 -1.70 10.17
CA PHE A 89 -14.55 -2.58 11.31
C PHE A 89 -15.56 -2.01 12.31
N LEU A 90 -15.44 -0.73 12.68
CA LEU A 90 -16.32 -0.14 13.68
C LEU A 90 -17.75 0.02 13.17
N PHE A 91 -17.94 0.51 11.95
CA PHE A 91 -19.26 0.90 11.42
C PHE A 91 -19.97 -0.20 10.63
N SER A 92 -19.24 -1.11 9.98
CA SER A 92 -19.82 -2.23 9.22
C SER A 92 -19.72 -3.54 9.99
N SER A 93 -18.50 -3.98 10.31
CA SER A 93 -18.28 -5.32 10.86
C SER A 93 -18.82 -5.50 12.27
N TRP A 94 -18.41 -4.64 13.21
CA TRP A 94 -18.73 -4.77 14.63
C TRP A 94 -20.00 -4.02 15.01
N ALA A 95 -20.13 -2.75 14.61
CA ALA A 95 -21.28 -1.87 14.87
C ALA A 95 -21.93 -2.15 16.25
N PRO A 96 -21.20 -1.94 17.37
CA PRO A 96 -21.62 -2.41 18.69
C PRO A 96 -22.93 -1.79 19.19
N TRP A 97 -23.34 -0.66 18.62
CA TRP A 97 -24.62 -0.01 18.92
C TRP A 97 -25.83 -0.76 18.34
N ILE A 98 -25.61 -1.73 17.46
CA ILE A 98 -26.67 -2.48 16.80
C ILE A 98 -26.87 -3.79 17.53
N THR A 99 -28.08 -3.98 18.04
CA THR A 99 -28.47 -5.19 18.75
C THR A 99 -28.99 -6.23 17.77
N GLY A 100 -28.44 -7.44 17.86
CA GLY A 100 -28.86 -8.57 17.03
C GLY A 100 -28.40 -8.53 15.57
N ASN A 101 -28.97 -9.47 14.79
CA ASN A 101 -28.70 -9.62 13.37
C ASN A 101 -29.60 -8.64 12.58
N PRO A 102 -29.04 -7.67 11.85
CA PRO A 102 -29.82 -6.68 11.10
C PRO A 102 -30.53 -7.29 9.87
N ALA A 103 -30.12 -8.49 9.45
CA ALA A 103 -30.71 -9.17 8.30
C ALA A 103 -30.97 -10.67 8.60
N PRO A 104 -31.89 -10.99 9.54
CA PRO A 104 -32.19 -12.37 9.92
C PRO A 104 -32.58 -13.23 8.72
N GLY A 105 -32.02 -14.43 8.63
CA GLY A 105 -32.29 -15.37 7.53
C GLY A 105 -31.48 -15.13 6.24
N SER A 106 -30.82 -13.97 6.11
CA SER A 106 -29.97 -13.64 4.96
C SER A 106 -28.49 -13.39 5.32
N MET A 107 -28.19 -13.25 6.62
CA MET A 107 -26.84 -13.08 7.14
C MET A 107 -26.55 -14.11 8.24
N VAL A 108 -25.40 -14.78 8.12
CA VAL A 108 -24.75 -15.62 9.11
C VAL A 108 -23.75 -14.75 9.86
N GLN A 109 -24.07 -14.43 11.10
CA GLN A 109 -23.22 -13.61 11.97
C GLN A 109 -22.19 -14.51 12.68
N VAL A 110 -20.94 -14.06 12.78
CA VAL A 110 -19.87 -14.75 13.51
C VAL A 110 -19.61 -13.99 14.81
N GLY A 111 -20.22 -14.44 15.90
CA GLY A 111 -20.16 -13.72 17.18
C GLY A 111 -20.75 -12.31 17.04
N PRO A 112 -20.03 -11.24 17.42
CA PRO A 112 -20.51 -9.87 17.25
C PRO A 112 -20.31 -9.32 15.82
N PHE A 113 -19.65 -10.06 14.92
CA PHE A 113 -19.23 -9.56 13.62
C PHE A 113 -20.20 -9.93 12.49
N ARG A 114 -20.57 -8.93 11.69
CA ARG A 114 -21.57 -9.02 10.61
C ARG A 114 -20.96 -9.35 9.24
N ASP A 115 -19.68 -9.07 9.07
CA ASP A 115 -18.92 -9.37 7.85
C ASP A 115 -17.45 -9.71 8.19
N THR A 116 -16.63 -9.93 7.17
CA THR A 116 -15.21 -10.28 7.32
C THR A 116 -14.27 -9.11 7.62
N GLY A 117 -14.76 -7.87 7.77
CA GLY A 117 -13.91 -6.69 7.92
C GLY A 117 -13.04 -6.69 9.17
N PHE A 118 -13.46 -7.39 10.23
CA PHE A 118 -12.64 -7.59 11.44
C PHE A 118 -11.30 -8.28 11.16
N VAL A 119 -11.25 -9.19 10.17
CA VAL A 119 -10.01 -9.86 9.77
C VAL A 119 -9.05 -8.84 9.15
N PHE A 120 -9.55 -8.00 8.25
CA PHE A 120 -8.75 -6.97 7.58
C PHE A 120 -8.26 -5.92 8.59
N ALA A 121 -9.12 -5.46 9.50
CA ALA A 121 -8.72 -4.55 10.56
C ALA A 121 -7.62 -5.13 11.44
N ALA A 122 -7.72 -6.41 11.85
CA ALA A 122 -6.68 -7.07 12.62
C ALA A 122 -5.34 -7.12 11.86
N LEU A 123 -5.35 -7.52 10.58
CA LEU A 123 -4.13 -7.54 9.75
C LEU A 123 -3.50 -6.14 9.63
N TRP A 124 -4.30 -5.12 9.37
CA TRP A 124 -3.82 -3.75 9.26
C TRP A 124 -3.27 -3.19 10.57
N VAL A 125 -3.90 -3.49 11.71
CA VAL A 125 -3.40 -3.09 13.04
C VAL A 125 -2.08 -3.80 13.34
N ILE A 126 -1.99 -5.11 13.09
CA ILE A 126 -0.74 -5.87 13.28
C ILE A 126 0.37 -5.28 12.41
N ALA A 127 0.08 -4.93 11.16
CA ALA A 127 1.05 -4.31 10.26
C ALA A 127 1.52 -2.94 10.76
N LEU A 128 0.61 -2.09 11.24
CA LEU A 128 0.94 -0.79 11.81
C LEU A 128 1.81 -0.95 13.08
N VAL A 129 1.43 -1.83 14.00
CA VAL A 129 2.21 -2.09 15.23
C VAL A 129 3.59 -2.65 14.88
N ALA A 130 3.70 -3.55 13.90
CA ALA A 130 4.97 -4.07 13.44
C ALA A 130 5.86 -2.95 12.87
N ALA A 131 5.31 -2.01 12.10
CA ALA A 131 6.03 -0.84 11.60
C ALA A 131 6.53 0.05 12.75
N LEU A 132 5.66 0.38 13.71
CA LEU A 132 5.99 1.21 14.87
C LEU A 132 7.00 0.54 15.83
N SER A 133 7.04 -0.78 15.84
CA SER A 133 7.98 -1.57 16.65
C SER A 133 9.34 -1.79 15.96
N GLY A 134 9.53 -1.32 14.73
CA GLY A 134 10.73 -1.56 13.93
C GLY A 134 10.84 -2.99 13.36
N ARG A 135 9.76 -3.78 13.42
CA ARG A 135 9.69 -5.17 12.93
C ARG A 135 8.99 -5.24 11.56
N TRP A 136 9.40 -4.37 10.63
CA TRP A 136 8.67 -4.19 9.38
C TRP A 136 8.53 -5.45 8.51
N ASN A 137 9.44 -6.40 8.60
CA ASN A 137 9.32 -7.68 7.91
C ASN A 137 8.03 -8.44 8.28
N VAL A 138 7.61 -8.37 9.56
CA VAL A 138 6.33 -8.94 10.01
C VAL A 138 5.18 -8.19 9.34
N GLY A 139 5.23 -6.85 9.33
CA GLY A 139 4.22 -6.02 8.68
C GLY A 139 4.06 -6.33 7.20
N ARG A 140 5.16 -6.55 6.47
CA ARG A 140 5.13 -6.94 5.05
C ARG A 140 4.41 -8.26 4.83
N VAL A 141 4.74 -9.30 5.61
CA VAL A 141 4.09 -10.62 5.49
C VAL A 141 2.59 -10.50 5.76
N VAL A 142 2.21 -9.75 6.80
CA VAL A 142 0.81 -9.52 7.18
C VAL A 142 0.05 -8.75 6.10
N LEU A 143 0.66 -7.74 5.48
CA LEU A 143 0.04 -7.01 4.37
C LEU A 143 -0.06 -7.86 3.10
N LEU A 144 0.92 -8.69 2.79
CA LEU A 144 0.83 -9.64 1.68
C LEU A 144 -0.30 -10.66 1.90
N ALA A 145 -0.48 -11.12 3.15
CA ALA A 145 -1.64 -11.95 3.50
C ALA A 145 -2.96 -11.18 3.33
N SER A 146 -3.01 -9.90 3.69
CA SER A 146 -4.16 -9.02 3.45
C SER A 146 -4.50 -8.90 1.96
N VAL A 147 -3.50 -8.71 1.08
CA VAL A 147 -3.69 -8.69 -0.39
C VAL A 147 -4.25 -10.02 -0.89
N MET A 148 -3.67 -11.14 -0.45
CA MET A 148 -4.13 -12.48 -0.82
C MET A 148 -5.58 -12.70 -0.41
N LEU A 149 -5.92 -12.38 0.84
CA LEU A 149 -7.29 -12.53 1.36
C LEU A 149 -8.27 -11.60 0.67
N GLY A 150 -7.92 -10.33 0.42
CA GLY A 150 -8.77 -9.38 -0.29
C GLY A 150 -9.07 -9.80 -1.74
N THR A 151 -8.12 -10.51 -2.36
CA THR A 151 -8.28 -11.05 -3.71
C THR A 151 -9.13 -12.32 -3.72
N VAL A 152 -8.90 -13.23 -2.77
CA VAL A 152 -9.45 -14.60 -2.80
C VAL A 152 -10.80 -14.70 -2.07
N SER A 153 -10.99 -13.96 -0.98
CA SER A 153 -12.17 -14.09 -0.12
C SER A 153 -13.51 -13.83 -0.83
N PRO A 154 -13.65 -12.86 -1.77
CA PRO A 154 -14.93 -12.65 -2.44
C PRO A 154 -15.38 -13.85 -3.27
N TYR A 155 -14.44 -14.65 -3.79
CA TYR A 155 -14.75 -15.84 -4.60
C TYR A 155 -15.00 -17.06 -3.73
N LEU A 156 -14.24 -17.22 -2.64
CA LEU A 156 -14.44 -18.33 -1.71
C LEU A 156 -15.74 -18.19 -0.93
N LEU A 157 -16.03 -16.99 -0.41
CA LEU A 157 -17.16 -16.76 0.48
C LEU A 157 -18.49 -16.66 -0.26
N ASN A 158 -18.49 -16.31 -1.56
CA ASN A 158 -19.69 -16.40 -2.39
C ASN A 158 -20.28 -17.82 -2.52
N ARG A 159 -19.55 -18.86 -2.08
CA ARG A 159 -20.05 -20.25 -2.00
C ARG A 159 -20.85 -20.53 -0.73
N TYR A 160 -20.82 -19.65 0.26
CA TYR A 160 -21.45 -19.82 1.57
C TYR A 160 -22.57 -18.78 1.73
N PRO A 161 -23.84 -19.14 1.47
CA PRO A 161 -24.96 -18.22 1.59
C PRO A 161 -25.01 -17.57 2.97
N GLY A 162 -25.18 -16.25 2.98
CA GLY A 162 -25.26 -15.45 4.20
C GLY A 162 -23.93 -15.15 4.88
N VAL A 163 -22.77 -15.59 4.36
CA VAL A 163 -21.49 -15.04 4.82
C VAL A 163 -21.19 -13.77 4.01
N TRP A 164 -21.27 -12.62 4.66
CA TRP A 164 -21.06 -11.33 4.01
C TRP A 164 -19.58 -10.97 4.03
N THR A 165 -19.09 -10.47 2.90
CA THR A 165 -17.72 -9.97 2.77
C THR A 165 -17.72 -8.45 2.78
N VAL A 166 -16.58 -7.88 3.14
CA VAL A 166 -16.26 -6.47 2.82
C VAL A 166 -16.50 -6.24 1.32
N ASP A 167 -16.97 -5.05 0.98
CA ASP A 167 -17.26 -4.71 -0.41
C ASP A 167 -16.01 -4.85 -1.29
N ARG A 168 -16.20 -5.23 -2.56
CA ARG A 168 -15.10 -5.50 -3.49
C ARG A 168 -14.25 -4.25 -3.76
N GLY A 169 -14.85 -3.07 -3.80
CA GLY A 169 -14.15 -1.80 -3.94
C GLY A 169 -13.26 -1.52 -2.72
N THR A 170 -13.78 -1.73 -1.52
CA THR A 170 -13.03 -1.58 -0.26
C THR A 170 -11.88 -2.60 -0.16
N LEU A 171 -12.09 -3.85 -0.56
CA LEU A 171 -11.03 -4.87 -0.60
C LEU A 171 -9.94 -4.55 -1.63
N LEU A 172 -10.32 -3.99 -2.79
CA LEU A 172 -9.38 -3.51 -3.78
C LEU A 172 -8.54 -2.35 -3.23
N LEU A 173 -9.18 -1.39 -2.56
CA LEU A 173 -8.49 -0.28 -1.90
C LEU A 173 -7.47 -0.77 -0.87
N PHE A 174 -7.87 -1.68 0.03
CA PHE A 174 -6.96 -2.28 1.00
C PHE A 174 -5.82 -3.03 0.31
N SER A 175 -6.11 -3.81 -0.73
CA SER A 175 -5.08 -4.56 -1.45
C SER A 175 -4.07 -3.61 -2.12
N ALA A 176 -4.54 -2.52 -2.75
CA ALA A 176 -3.68 -1.54 -3.38
C ALA A 176 -2.84 -0.76 -2.36
N CYS A 177 -3.43 -0.34 -1.23
CA CYS A 177 -2.69 0.28 -0.13
C CYS A 177 -1.62 -0.66 0.41
N ALA A 178 -1.95 -1.94 0.61
CA ALA A 178 -1.02 -2.94 1.12
C ALA A 178 0.16 -3.16 0.16
N VAL A 179 -0.09 -3.20 -1.16
CA VAL A 179 0.98 -3.27 -2.16
C VAL A 179 1.91 -2.06 -2.07
N VAL A 180 1.37 -0.82 -2.07
CA VAL A 180 2.19 0.39 -1.95
C VAL A 180 2.97 0.43 -0.64
N ALA A 181 2.34 0.04 0.47
CA ALA A 181 2.99 -0.05 1.77
C ALA A 181 4.15 -1.04 1.76
N VAL A 182 3.97 -2.27 1.25
CA VAL A 182 5.00 -3.33 1.21
C VAL A 182 6.24 -2.91 0.43
N LEU A 183 6.07 -2.15 -0.66
CA LEU A 183 7.17 -1.70 -1.52
C LEU A 183 8.15 -0.77 -0.79
N GLY A 184 7.71 -0.02 0.21
CA GLY A 184 8.54 0.90 0.98
C GLY A 184 8.94 0.41 2.38
N ARG A 185 9.50 1.35 3.14
CA ARG A 185 9.76 1.25 4.58
C ARG A 185 9.04 2.40 5.30
N PRO A 186 7.90 2.14 5.96
CA PRO A 186 7.16 3.16 6.67
C PRO A 186 8.00 3.83 7.74
N HIS A 187 7.75 5.12 7.96
CA HIS A 187 8.46 5.88 8.98
C HIS A 187 8.00 5.49 10.38
N ARG A 188 8.94 5.26 11.29
CA ARG A 188 8.68 4.93 12.68
C ARG A 188 8.53 6.22 13.47
N SER A 189 7.31 6.73 13.58
CA SER A 189 7.03 7.95 14.33
C SER A 189 5.63 7.94 14.92
N GLN A 190 5.43 8.68 16.01
CA GLN A 190 4.12 9.01 16.55
C GLN A 190 3.21 9.68 15.51
N HIS A 191 3.79 10.42 14.56
CA HIS A 191 3.04 11.01 13.46
C HIS A 191 2.39 9.96 12.55
N THR A 192 3.01 8.79 12.39
CA THR A 192 2.43 7.66 11.65
C THR A 192 1.18 7.13 12.37
N ALA A 193 1.23 6.99 13.70
CA ALA A 193 0.06 6.60 14.49
C ALA A 193 -1.05 7.66 14.43
N ALA A 194 -0.70 8.94 14.59
CA ALA A 194 -1.64 10.05 14.49
C ALA A 194 -2.29 10.14 13.10
N ALA A 195 -1.54 9.89 12.03
CA ALA A 195 -2.08 9.85 10.67
C ALA A 195 -3.09 8.70 10.49
N ALA A 196 -2.83 7.52 11.06
CA ALA A 196 -3.79 6.42 11.01
C ALA A 196 -5.09 6.77 11.76
N VAL A 197 -5.00 7.47 12.90
CA VAL A 197 -6.18 8.01 13.60
C VAL A 197 -6.91 9.05 12.75
N GLY A 198 -6.19 9.96 12.09
CA GLY A 198 -6.78 10.94 11.17
C GLY A 198 -7.57 10.27 10.05
N TRP A 199 -7.00 9.26 9.40
CA TRP A 199 -7.70 8.47 8.37
C TRP A 199 -8.90 7.69 8.91
N PHE A 200 -8.80 7.16 10.13
CA PHE A 200 -9.93 6.52 10.80
C PHE A 200 -11.09 7.50 11.04
N LEU A 201 -10.80 8.72 11.49
CA LEU A 201 -11.82 9.75 11.69
C LEU A 201 -12.45 10.19 10.37
N LEU A 202 -11.66 10.32 9.30
CA LEU A 202 -12.19 10.61 7.96
C LEU A 202 -13.08 9.48 7.44
N GLY A 203 -12.68 8.22 7.62
CA GLY A 203 -13.53 7.07 7.26
C GLY A 203 -14.82 7.05 8.08
N ALA A 204 -14.75 7.32 9.38
CA ALA A 204 -15.91 7.41 10.26
C ALA A 204 -16.89 8.51 9.81
N LEU A 205 -16.37 9.68 9.44
CA LEU A 205 -17.17 10.77 8.87
C LEU A 205 -17.86 10.35 7.56
N SER A 206 -17.21 9.52 6.73
CA SER A 206 -17.84 8.99 5.51
C SER A 206 -19.09 8.16 5.86
N TYR A 207 -18.98 7.17 6.76
CA TYR A 207 -20.12 6.37 7.23
C TYR A 207 -21.22 7.24 7.85
N CYS A 208 -20.85 8.19 8.71
CA CYS A 208 -21.83 9.08 9.34
C CYS A 208 -22.54 10.03 8.36
N SER A 209 -22.06 10.19 7.13
CA SER A 209 -22.66 11.11 6.15
C SER A 209 -23.77 10.48 5.29
N VAL A 210 -23.83 9.15 5.20
CA VAL A 210 -24.79 8.44 4.33
C VAL A 210 -26.09 8.10 5.05
N ASN A 211 -25.97 7.60 6.28
CA ASN A 211 -27.10 7.02 7.01
C ASN A 211 -27.07 7.45 8.49
N ASP A 212 -28.22 7.32 9.13
CA ASP A 212 -28.34 7.45 10.58
C ASP A 212 -27.30 6.52 11.25
N PRO A 213 -26.40 7.05 12.10
CA PRO A 213 -25.43 6.25 12.84
C PRO A 213 -26.07 5.10 13.63
N GLY A 214 -27.35 5.20 14.00
CA GLY A 214 -28.09 4.13 14.68
C GLY A 214 -28.41 2.91 13.81
N GLN A 215 -28.24 2.99 12.49
CA GLN A 215 -28.51 1.89 11.56
C GLN A 215 -27.26 1.13 11.17
N TRP A 216 -27.45 -0.11 10.72
CA TRP A 216 -26.36 -0.91 10.20
C TRP A 216 -25.95 -0.40 8.84
N GLN A 217 -24.65 -0.16 8.70
CA GLN A 217 -24.07 0.33 7.48
C GLN A 217 -23.30 -0.80 6.81
N TYR A 218 -23.55 -1.01 5.53
CA TYR A 218 -22.76 -1.93 4.73
C TYR A 218 -21.39 -1.31 4.43
N SER A 219 -20.40 -2.15 4.13
CA SER A 219 -19.07 -1.70 3.68
C SER A 219 -19.12 -0.67 2.54
N ARG A 220 -20.13 -0.78 1.67
CA ARG A 220 -20.34 0.15 0.54
C ARG A 220 -20.63 1.59 0.98
N SER A 221 -21.18 1.80 2.18
CA SER A 221 -21.45 3.15 2.71
C SER A 221 -20.19 4.02 2.78
N LEU A 222 -18.98 3.41 2.86
CA LEU A 222 -17.72 4.13 2.75
C LEU A 222 -17.61 4.94 1.45
N TRP A 223 -18.13 4.38 0.35
CA TRP A 223 -18.13 4.95 -1.00
C TRP A 223 -19.34 5.84 -1.26
N ASP A 224 -20.48 5.56 -0.63
CA ASP A 224 -21.68 6.38 -0.81
C ASP A 224 -21.54 7.74 -0.10
N GLY A 225 -20.78 7.81 1.02
CA GLY A 225 -20.50 9.03 1.79
C GLY A 225 -19.35 9.86 1.26
N ASN A 226 -18.81 9.44 0.12
CA ASN A 226 -17.45 9.72 -0.31
C ASN A 226 -17.28 11.08 -1.00
N LEU A 227 -18.33 11.90 -1.00
CA LEU A 227 -18.28 13.27 -1.53
C LEU A 227 -17.07 14.03 -0.96
N TYR A 228 -16.77 13.84 0.33
CA TYR A 228 -15.65 14.50 1.01
C TYR A 228 -14.28 13.98 0.56
N ALA A 229 -14.14 12.69 0.29
CA ALA A 229 -12.86 12.15 -0.14
C ALA A 229 -12.59 12.44 -1.62
N TRP A 230 -13.62 12.64 -2.44
CA TRP A 230 -13.48 13.21 -3.79
C TRP A 230 -12.84 14.60 -3.74
N TYR A 231 -13.42 15.52 -2.97
CA TYR A 231 -12.86 16.86 -2.82
C TYR A 231 -11.48 16.84 -2.14
N GLY A 232 -11.29 15.95 -1.16
CA GLY A 232 -9.98 15.74 -0.53
C GLY A 232 -8.93 15.29 -1.54
N THR A 233 -9.28 14.36 -2.43
CA THR A 233 -8.38 13.87 -3.49
C THR A 233 -8.06 14.97 -4.50
N ALA A 234 -9.08 15.66 -5.00
CA ALA A 234 -8.88 16.78 -5.93
C ALA A 234 -8.02 17.90 -5.31
N ALA A 235 -8.25 18.22 -4.03
CA ALA A 235 -7.43 19.18 -3.31
C ALA A 235 -5.97 18.71 -3.17
N LEU A 236 -5.74 17.44 -2.85
CA LEU A 236 -4.39 16.85 -2.79
C LEU A 236 -3.69 16.88 -4.15
N GLU A 237 -4.41 16.67 -5.25
CA GLU A 237 -3.85 16.79 -6.60
C GLU A 237 -3.48 18.23 -6.94
N ILE A 238 -4.35 19.20 -6.64
CA ILE A 238 -4.05 20.62 -6.81
C ILE A 238 -2.81 21.01 -6.01
N ILE A 239 -2.70 20.53 -4.76
CA ILE A 239 -1.52 20.73 -3.92
C ILE A 239 -0.29 20.09 -4.58
N ALA A 240 -0.38 18.84 -5.07
CA ALA A 240 0.72 18.16 -5.73
C ALA A 240 1.20 18.93 -6.98
N VAL A 241 0.28 19.46 -7.79
CA VAL A 241 0.59 20.29 -8.96
C VAL A 241 1.25 21.61 -8.53
N ALA A 242 0.72 22.29 -7.52
CA ALA A 242 1.32 23.52 -6.99
C ALA A 242 2.74 23.28 -6.45
N LEU A 243 2.95 22.17 -5.74
CA LEU A 243 4.27 21.74 -5.24
C LEU A 243 5.23 21.42 -6.39
N ALA A 244 4.75 20.75 -7.44
CA ALA A 244 5.53 20.49 -8.65
C ALA A 244 5.97 21.79 -9.34
N ILE A 245 5.06 22.76 -9.48
CA ILE A 245 5.37 24.11 -10.02
C ILE A 245 6.42 24.82 -9.15
N MET A 246 6.33 24.69 -7.82
CA MET A 246 7.32 25.20 -6.87
C MET A 246 8.64 24.40 -6.83
N ARG A 247 8.79 23.39 -7.69
CA ARG A 247 9.95 22.49 -7.82
C ARG A 247 10.18 21.63 -6.57
N TRP A 248 9.12 21.37 -5.79
CA TRP A 248 9.11 20.46 -4.64
C TRP A 248 8.72 19.04 -5.06
N TRP A 249 9.47 18.49 -6.01
CA TRP A 249 9.15 17.25 -6.72
C TRP A 249 8.96 16.04 -5.81
N ARG A 250 9.78 15.91 -4.75
CA ARG A 250 9.71 14.79 -3.80
C ARG A 250 8.35 14.73 -3.11
N THR A 251 7.85 15.86 -2.64
CA THR A 251 6.57 15.95 -1.94
C THR A 251 5.42 15.75 -2.93
N ALA A 252 5.48 16.38 -4.11
CA ALA A 252 4.49 16.20 -5.16
C ALA A 252 4.35 14.72 -5.57
N PHE A 253 5.46 14.04 -5.85
CA PHE A 253 5.46 12.62 -6.19
C PHE A 253 5.02 11.73 -5.03
N THR A 254 5.32 12.10 -3.79
CA THR A 254 4.83 11.38 -2.61
C THR A 254 3.31 11.42 -2.55
N ILE A 255 2.70 12.59 -2.78
CA ILE A 255 1.24 12.74 -2.81
C ILE A 255 0.66 11.90 -3.96
N VAL A 256 1.17 12.06 -5.18
CA VAL A 256 0.70 11.29 -6.35
C VAL A 256 0.76 9.78 -6.09
N LEU A 257 1.90 9.26 -5.62
CA LEU A 257 2.06 7.84 -5.36
C LEU A 257 1.14 7.35 -4.24
N SER A 258 0.85 8.20 -3.24
CA SER A 258 -0.07 7.88 -2.15
C SER A 258 -1.53 7.87 -2.56
N LEU A 259 -1.90 8.61 -3.62
CA LEU A 259 -3.26 8.64 -4.15
C LEU A 259 -3.59 7.44 -5.04
N VAL A 260 -2.57 6.73 -5.57
CA VAL A 260 -2.75 5.60 -6.49
C VAL A 260 -3.75 4.54 -5.99
N PRO A 261 -3.66 4.05 -4.73
CA PRO A 261 -4.61 3.03 -4.26
C PRO A 261 -6.06 3.51 -4.29
N TYR A 262 -6.27 4.76 -3.90
CA TYR A 262 -7.57 5.37 -3.77
C TYR A 262 -8.20 5.65 -5.14
N VAL A 263 -7.46 6.30 -6.03
CA VAL A 263 -7.89 6.61 -7.39
C VAL A 263 -8.09 5.35 -8.23
N GLY A 264 -7.22 4.34 -8.05
CA GLY A 264 -7.38 3.03 -8.69
C GLY A 264 -8.65 2.31 -8.25
N ALA A 265 -8.98 2.35 -6.96
CA ALA A 265 -10.22 1.76 -6.45
C ALA A 265 -11.47 2.48 -6.99
N LEU A 266 -11.45 3.82 -7.04
CA LEU A 266 -12.51 4.61 -7.64
C LEU A 266 -12.73 4.28 -9.12
N ALA A 267 -11.66 4.22 -9.91
CA ALA A 267 -11.74 3.90 -11.33
C ALA A 267 -12.36 2.52 -11.58
N VAL A 268 -12.01 1.52 -10.77
CA VAL A 268 -12.62 0.19 -10.89
C VAL A 268 -14.09 0.18 -10.49
N ASN A 269 -14.48 0.95 -9.47
CA ASN A 269 -15.87 1.07 -9.06
C ASN A 269 -16.73 1.74 -10.14
N GLU A 270 -16.24 2.80 -10.77
CA GLU A 270 -16.93 3.49 -11.88
C GLU A 270 -17.05 2.58 -13.11
N VAL A 271 -15.98 1.89 -13.52
CA VAL A 271 -16.01 0.93 -14.65
C VAL A 271 -17.03 -0.19 -14.42
N ARG A 272 -17.27 -0.57 -13.17
CA ARG A 272 -18.29 -1.57 -12.80
C ARG A 272 -19.71 -1.00 -12.71
N ALA A 273 -19.90 0.29 -13.04
CA ALA A 273 -21.14 1.03 -12.88
C ALA A 273 -21.71 0.96 -11.46
N LEU A 274 -20.83 0.81 -10.46
CA LEU A 274 -21.23 0.80 -9.06
C LEU A 274 -21.39 2.23 -8.51
N ASP A 275 -20.78 3.22 -9.15
CA ASP A 275 -20.78 4.60 -8.71
C ASP A 275 -21.11 5.49 -9.92
N VAL A 276 -22.40 5.83 -10.11
CA VAL A 276 -22.91 6.51 -11.32
C VAL A 276 -23.11 8.02 -11.09
N GLY A 277 -22.80 8.53 -9.90
CA GLY A 277 -23.13 9.90 -9.49
C GLY A 277 -21.95 10.77 -9.05
N SER A 278 -20.77 10.20 -8.84
CA SER A 278 -19.57 10.96 -8.50
C SER A 278 -18.89 11.48 -9.77
N GLY A 279 -18.35 12.70 -9.74
CA GLY A 279 -17.77 13.35 -10.92
C GLY A 279 -16.76 12.47 -11.67
N SER A 280 -16.56 12.75 -12.96
CA SER A 280 -15.72 11.97 -13.88
C SER A 280 -14.40 11.51 -13.23
N VAL A 281 -14.24 10.20 -12.93
CA VAL A 281 -12.98 9.67 -12.36
C VAL A 281 -11.78 9.99 -13.25
N THR A 282 -12.02 10.17 -14.54
CA THR A 282 -11.00 10.64 -15.49
C THR A 282 -10.29 11.93 -15.05
N LEU A 283 -10.99 12.84 -14.35
CA LEU A 283 -10.40 14.11 -13.88
C LEU A 283 -9.32 13.91 -12.82
N VAL A 284 -9.40 12.81 -12.06
CA VAL A 284 -8.46 12.47 -10.97
C VAL A 284 -7.47 11.39 -11.45
N ALA A 285 -7.93 10.42 -12.24
CA ALA A 285 -7.07 9.37 -12.77
C ALA A 285 -5.96 9.90 -13.70
N LEU A 286 -6.26 10.91 -14.52
CA LEU A 286 -5.31 11.41 -15.51
C LEU A 286 -4.12 12.17 -14.88
N PRO A 287 -4.32 13.10 -13.92
CA PRO A 287 -3.22 13.71 -13.17
C PRO A 287 -2.35 12.69 -12.44
N VAL A 288 -2.94 11.68 -11.78
CA VAL A 288 -2.18 10.62 -11.12
C VAL A 288 -1.35 9.81 -12.11
N ALA A 289 -1.95 9.39 -13.23
CA ALA A 289 -1.25 8.64 -14.26
C ALA A 289 -0.06 9.42 -14.86
N LEU A 290 -0.27 10.71 -15.14
CA LEU A 290 0.79 11.60 -15.62
C LEU A 290 1.89 11.77 -14.57
N GLY A 291 1.53 12.02 -13.32
CA GLY A 291 2.49 12.17 -12.22
C GLY A 291 3.32 10.90 -11.98
N LEU A 292 2.72 9.70 -12.12
CA LEU A 292 3.42 8.43 -12.06
C LEU A 292 4.41 8.24 -13.22
N LEU A 293 4.00 8.59 -14.44
CA LEU A 293 4.89 8.55 -15.60
C LEU A 293 6.12 9.45 -15.38
N LEU A 294 5.89 10.68 -14.92
CA LEU A 294 6.96 11.63 -14.61
C LEU A 294 7.87 11.14 -13.48
N LEU A 295 7.30 10.52 -12.44
CA LEU A 295 8.06 9.91 -11.35
C LEU A 295 8.99 8.79 -11.85
N VAL A 296 8.50 7.90 -12.73
CA VAL A 296 9.30 6.82 -13.30
C VAL A 296 10.41 7.36 -14.20
N LEU A 297 10.09 8.33 -15.06
CA LEU A 297 11.09 8.97 -15.92
C LEU A 297 12.18 9.69 -15.11
N HIS A 298 11.79 10.39 -14.04
CA HIS A 298 12.71 11.03 -13.13
C HIS A 298 13.59 10.03 -12.37
N SER A 299 12.99 8.95 -11.85
CA SER A 299 13.72 7.90 -11.11
C SER A 299 14.72 7.15 -11.98
N ARG A 300 14.48 7.07 -13.29
CA ARG A 300 15.41 6.48 -14.27
C ARG A 300 16.53 7.43 -14.72
N GLY A 301 16.52 8.68 -14.27
CA GLY A 301 17.45 9.71 -14.75
C GLY A 301 17.18 10.14 -16.19
N SER A 302 16.05 9.76 -16.78
CA SER A 302 15.64 10.19 -18.13
C SER A 302 15.05 11.60 -18.13
N LEU A 303 14.67 12.11 -16.95
CA LEU A 303 14.14 13.46 -16.75
C LEU A 303 14.88 14.15 -15.60
N GLU A 304 15.71 15.13 -15.94
CA GLU A 304 16.36 16.00 -14.96
C GLU A 304 15.37 17.05 -14.45
N LEU A 305 14.97 16.93 -13.18
CA LEU A 305 14.16 17.92 -12.50
C LEU A 305 15.05 18.68 -11.52
N SER A 306 15.48 19.88 -11.88
CA SER A 306 16.35 20.66 -11.00
C SER A 306 15.61 20.96 -9.69
N PRO A 307 16.17 20.56 -8.54
CA PRO A 307 15.59 20.90 -7.24
C PRO A 307 15.68 22.41 -7.01
N ARG A 308 14.79 22.94 -6.18
CA ARG A 308 14.93 24.31 -5.68
C ARG A 308 16.21 24.40 -4.86
N GLU A 309 17.09 25.34 -5.21
CA GLU A 309 18.26 25.63 -4.39
C GLU A 309 17.80 26.05 -2.99
N PRO A 310 18.38 25.48 -1.92
CA PRO A 310 18.08 25.94 -0.58
C PRO A 310 18.51 27.40 -0.50
N VAL A 311 17.56 28.29 -0.21
CA VAL A 311 17.84 29.70 0.04
C VAL A 311 18.84 29.73 1.20
N GLN A 312 20.09 30.10 0.92
CA GLN A 312 21.06 30.29 1.98
C GLN A 312 20.51 31.35 2.94
N PRO A 313 20.46 31.10 4.25
CA PRO A 313 20.02 32.10 5.20
C PRO A 313 20.90 33.33 5.04
N ALA A 314 20.28 34.50 4.86
CA ALA A 314 20.98 35.78 4.83
C ALA A 314 21.80 35.88 6.13
N ARG A 315 23.11 35.98 6.00
CA ARG A 315 24.05 36.15 7.12
C ARG A 315 23.93 37.55 7.68
#